data_AF-A0A8T6SK75-F1
#
_entry.id   AF-A0A8T6SK75-F1
#
_cell.length_a   1.000
_cell.length_b   1.000
_cell.length_c   1.000
_cell.angle_alpha   90.00
_cell.angle_beta   90.00
_cell.angle_gamma   90.00
#
_symmetry.space_group_name_H-M   'P 1'
#
loop_
_entity.id
_entity.type
_entity.pdbx_description
1 polymer ?
#
loop_
_entity_poly.entity_id
_entity_poly.type
_entity_poly.pdbx_seq_one_letter_code
_entity_poly.pdbx_strand_id
1 'polypeptide(L)'
;MILLIVGFVSVFIGGEVLTESVEFVLHTFNLPLILVATIIGALGSIPEHGIALIGARKGLTELGVANLLAGSSQSILVVFGVIALIVSVPLGGYVLFQLVAVAASLWIVKEAIWTMES
;
A
#
# COMPACT_ATOMS: atom_id res chain seq x y z
N MET A 1 -2.61 0.27 -26.04
CA MET A 1 -2.22 -1.10 -25.60
C MET A 1 -0.74 -1.21 -25.28
N ILE A 2 0.19 -0.89 -26.18
CA ILE A 2 1.65 -1.02 -25.93
C ILE A 2 2.09 -0.25 -24.67
N LEU A 3 1.71 1.02 -24.52
CA LEU A 3 2.05 1.84 -23.34
C LEU A 3 1.52 1.26 -22.02
N LEU A 4 0.36 0.59 -22.05
CA LEU A 4 -0.23 -0.04 -20.87
C LEU A 4 0.58 -1.26 -20.45
N ILE A 5 0.95 -2.10 -21.42
CA ILE A 5 1.79 -3.28 -21.18
C ILE A 5 3.15 -2.86 -20.65
N VAL A 6 3.79 -1.86 -21.26
CA VAL A 6 5.06 -1.30 -20.79
C VAL A 6 4.92 -0.77 -19.37
N GLY A 7 3.88 0.02 -19.08
CA GLY A 7 3.63 0.54 -17.73
C GLY A 7 3.47 -0.58 -16.69
N PHE A 8 2.67 -1.60 -17.00
CA PHE A 8 2.47 -2.74 -16.11
C PHE A 8 3.78 -3.50 -15.81
N VAL A 9 4.55 -3.80 -16.85
CA VAL A 9 5.85 -4.49 -16.72
C VAL A 9 6.85 -3.63 -15.93
N SER A 10 6.88 -2.32 -16.17
CA SER A 10 7.76 -1.40 -15.44
C SER A 10 7.42 -1.31 -13.95
N VAL A 11 6.13 -1.37 -13.57
CA VAL A 11 5.73 -1.41 -12.14
C VAL A 11 6.21 -2.69 -11.48
N PHE A 12 6.07 -3.84 -12.16
CA PHE A 12 6.53 -5.13 -11.63
C PHE A 12 8.06 -5.13 -11.41
N ILE A 13 8.83 -4.78 -12.44
CA ILE A 13 10.30 -4.72 -12.36
C ILE A 13 10.74 -3.67 -11.33
N GLY A 14 10.10 -2.50 -11.30
CA GLY A 14 10.40 -1.46 -10.33
C GLY A 14 10.17 -1.91 -8.89
N GLY A 15 9.09 -2.66 -8.63
CA GLY A 15 8.81 -3.26 -7.34
C GLY A 15 9.87 -4.27 -6.90
N GLU A 16 10.29 -5.16 -7.81
CA GLU A 16 11.33 -6.16 -7.55
C GLU A 16 12.68 -5.49 -7.21
N VAL A 17 13.13 -4.55 -8.06
CA VAL A 17 14.39 -3.81 -7.86
C VAL A 17 14.37 -3.00 -6.55
N LEU A 18 13.25 -2.34 -6.22
CA LEU A 18 13.11 -1.59 -4.97
C LEU A 18 13.19 -2.51 -3.75
N THR A 19 12.52 -3.66 -3.81
CA THR A 19 12.50 -4.64 -2.72
C THR A 19 13.91 -5.16 -2.46
N GLU A 20 14.61 -5.62 -3.52
CA GLU A 20 16.00 -6.11 -3.43
C GLU A 20 16.95 -5.03 -2.89
N SER A 21 16.79 -3.79 -3.35
CA SER A 21 17.64 -2.67 -2.89
C SER A 21 17.46 -2.38 -1.41
N VAL A 22 16.21 -2.41 -0.93
CA VAL A 22 15.89 -2.19 0.49
C VAL A 22 16.41 -3.34 1.34
N GLU A 23 16.21 -4.58 0.91
CA GLU A 23 16.77 -5.75 1.60
C GLU A 23 18.29 -5.67 1.68
N PHE A 24 18.98 -5.33 0.59
CA PHE A 24 20.44 -5.18 0.56
C PHE A 24 20.95 -4.15 1.58
N VAL A 25 20.36 -2.95 1.59
CA VAL A 25 20.73 -1.88 2.54
C VAL A 25 20.51 -2.37 3.96
N LEU A 26 19.34 -2.92 4.26
CA LEU A 26 18.98 -3.27 5.63
C LEU A 26 19.76 -4.47 6.16
N HIS A 27 20.15 -5.43 5.31
CA HIS A 27 21.10 -6.50 5.65
C HIS A 27 22.50 -5.96 5.93
N THR A 28 22.96 -4.99 5.14
CA THR A 28 24.28 -4.36 5.32
C THR A 28 24.37 -3.61 6.66
N PHE A 29 23.28 -2.98 7.09
CA PHE A 29 23.20 -2.25 8.35
C PHE A 29 22.65 -3.08 9.53
N ASN A 30 22.40 -4.38 9.33
CA ASN A 30 21.86 -5.31 10.34
C ASN A 30 20.60 -4.79 11.05
N LEU A 31 19.70 -4.18 10.27
CA LEU A 31 18.49 -3.52 10.77
C LEU A 31 17.36 -4.52 11.07
N PRO A 32 16.42 -4.18 11.96
CA PRO A 32 15.35 -5.09 12.36
C PRO A 32 14.42 -5.46 11.19
N LEU A 33 14.01 -6.72 11.10
CA LEU A 33 13.06 -7.22 10.08
C LEU A 33 11.76 -6.42 10.02
N ILE A 34 11.28 -5.93 11.17
CA ILE A 34 10.07 -5.10 11.23
C ILE A 34 10.22 -3.79 10.45
N LEU A 35 11.42 -3.22 10.45
CA LEU A 35 11.73 -1.99 9.73
C LEU A 35 11.79 -2.26 8.23
N VAL A 36 12.36 -3.41 7.83
CA VAL A 36 12.36 -3.91 6.43
C VAL A 36 10.93 -4.01 5.90
N ALA A 37 10.07 -4.74 6.61
CA ALA A 37 8.68 -4.94 6.20
C ALA A 37 7.90 -3.61 6.10
N THR A 38 8.16 -2.68 7.02
CA THR A 38 7.50 -1.36 7.02
C THR A 38 7.93 -0.51 5.83
N ILE A 39 9.24 -0.46 5.53
CA ILE A 39 9.76 0.34 4.41
C ILE A 39 9.29 -0.24 3.08
N ILE A 40 9.38 -1.56 2.89
CA ILE A 40 8.92 -2.22 1.66
C ILE A 40 7.41 -1.97 1.46
N GLY A 41 6.60 -2.09 2.51
CA GLY A 41 5.16 -1.78 2.43
C GLY A 41 4.87 -0.33 2.03
N ALA A 42 5.62 0.63 2.58
CA ALA A 42 5.48 2.05 2.22
C ALA A 42 5.87 2.32 0.76
N LEU A 43 6.98 1.75 0.30
CA LEU A 43 7.48 1.92 -1.06
C LEU A 43 6.60 1.21 -2.10
N GLY A 44 6.03 0.05 -1.75
CA GLY A 44 5.13 -0.70 -2.62
C GLY A 44 3.88 0.09 -3.02
N SER A 45 3.50 1.10 -2.23
CA SER A 45 2.34 1.95 -2.49
C SER A 45 2.64 3.15 -3.40
N ILE A 46 3.90 3.37 -3.81
CA ILE A 46 4.32 4.55 -4.60
C ILE A 46 3.50 4.73 -5.88
N PRO A 47 3.19 3.68 -6.68
CA PRO A 47 2.38 3.84 -7.88
C PRO A 47 1.01 4.47 -7.60
N GLU A 48 0.34 4.00 -6.55
CA GLU A 48 -0.98 4.47 -6.14
C GLU A 48 -0.94 5.93 -5.65
N HIS A 49 0.08 6.27 -4.83
CA HIS A 49 0.31 7.65 -4.39
C HIS A 49 0.58 8.56 -5.59
N GLY A 50 1.36 8.09 -6.57
CA GLY A 50 1.66 8.82 -7.80
C GLY A 50 0.40 9.12 -8.62
N ILE A 51 -0.48 8.12 -8.79
CA ILE A 51 -1.76 8.29 -9.50
C ILE A 51 -2.66 9.28 -8.74
N ALA A 52 -2.73 9.19 -7.42
CA ALA A 52 -3.50 10.13 -6.60
C ALA A 52 -2.99 11.58 -6.76
N LEU A 53 -1.67 11.78 -6.74
CA LEU A 53 -1.04 13.10 -6.93
C LEU A 53 -1.28 13.65 -8.35
N ILE A 54 -1.15 12.80 -9.38
CA ILE A 54 -1.40 13.20 -10.77
C ILE A 54 -2.88 13.55 -10.97
N GLY A 55 -3.80 12.77 -10.37
CA GLY A 55 -5.23 13.04 -10.36
C GLY A 55 -5.54 14.41 -9.73
N ALA A 56 -4.99 14.67 -8.55
CA ALA A 56 -5.14 15.96 -7.87
C ALA A 56 -4.63 17.13 -8.72
N ARG A 57 -3.46 17.00 -9.35
CA ARG A 57 -2.90 18.03 -10.25
C ARG A 57 -3.74 18.29 -11.50
N LYS A 58 -4.47 17.27 -11.98
CA LYS A 58 -5.33 17.37 -13.16
C LYS A 58 -6.77 17.81 -12.85
N GLY A 59 -7.08 18.12 -11.59
CA GLY A 59 -8.46 18.37 -11.15
C GLY A 59 -9.34 17.11 -11.17
N LEU A 60 -8.74 15.93 -11.32
CA LEU A 60 -9.37 14.61 -11.30
C LEU A 60 -9.17 13.96 -9.94
N THR A 61 -9.45 14.70 -8.87
CA THR A 61 -9.28 14.25 -7.48
C THR A 61 -10.09 13.00 -7.18
N GLU A 62 -11.30 12.89 -7.71
CA GLU A 62 -12.15 11.69 -7.55
C GLU A 62 -11.47 10.41 -8.06
N LEU A 63 -10.80 10.49 -9.21
CA LEU A 63 -10.06 9.34 -9.76
C LEU A 63 -8.89 8.94 -8.86
N GLY A 64 -8.17 9.93 -8.32
CA GLY A 64 -7.07 9.70 -7.40
C GLY A 64 -7.52 9.04 -6.09
N VAL A 65 -8.61 9.54 -5.51
CA VAL A 65 -9.21 9.00 -4.28
C VAL A 65 -9.77 7.60 -4.52
N ALA A 66 -10.47 7.37 -5.64
CA ALA A 66 -11.00 6.06 -6.00
C ALA A 66 -9.88 5.02 -6.15
N ASN A 67 -8.77 5.38 -6.80
CA ASN A 67 -7.62 4.49 -6.94
C ASN A 67 -6.99 4.15 -5.57
N LEU A 68 -6.86 5.13 -4.70
CA LEU A 68 -6.26 4.96 -3.38
C LEU A 68 -7.12 4.05 -2.48
N LEU A 69 -8.44 4.28 -2.45
CA LEU A 69 -9.39 3.46 -1.68
C LEU A 69 -9.48 2.03 -2.21
N ALA A 70 -9.52 1.86 -3.55
CA ALA A 70 -9.56 0.55 -4.18
C ALA A 70 -8.27 -0.24 -3.89
N GLY A 71 -7.11 0.41 -4.01
CA GLY A 71 -5.81 -0.20 -3.72
C GLY A 71 -5.71 -0.73 -2.29
N SER A 72 -6.03 0.09 -1.29
CA SER A 72 -6.02 -0.34 0.12
C SER A 72 -7.01 -1.49 0.39
N SER A 73 -8.20 -1.43 -0.21
CA SER A 73 -9.21 -2.48 -0.06
C SER A 73 -8.77 -3.80 -0.71
N GLN A 74 -8.16 -3.74 -1.90
CA GLN A 74 -7.60 -4.93 -2.58
C GLN A 74 -6.44 -5.54 -1.80
N SER A 75 -5.55 -4.74 -1.23
CA SER A 75 -4.43 -5.25 -0.43
C SER A 75 -4.91 -6.06 0.77
N ILE A 76 -5.98 -5.63 1.44
CA ILE A 76 -6.51 -6.32 2.62
C ILE A 76 -7.38 -7.52 2.22
N LEU A 77 -8.34 -7.33 1.31
CA LEU A 77 -9.31 -8.37 0.98
C LEU A 77 -8.74 -9.44 0.04
N VAL A 78 -7.98 -9.02 -0.97
CA VAL A 78 -7.48 -9.90 -2.02
C VAL A 78 -6.09 -10.40 -1.67
N VAL A 79 -5.12 -9.51 -1.46
CA VAL A 79 -3.72 -9.94 -1.23
C VAL A 79 -3.58 -10.61 0.13
N PHE A 80 -3.85 -9.90 1.22
CA PHE A 80 -3.73 -10.44 2.57
C PHE A 80 -4.75 -11.56 2.83
N GLY A 81 -6.00 -11.36 2.42
CA GLY A 81 -7.06 -12.36 2.57
C GLY A 81 -6.73 -13.70 1.90
N VAL A 82 -6.29 -13.70 0.64
CA VAL A 82 -5.89 -14.95 -0.04
C VAL A 82 -4.64 -15.56 0.58
N ILE A 83 -3.64 -14.76 0.95
CA ILE A 83 -2.45 -15.27 1.66
C ILE A 83 -2.84 -15.96 2.97
N ALA A 84 -3.72 -15.34 3.77
CA ALA A 84 -4.18 -15.89 5.04
C ALA A 84 -5.01 -17.19 4.91
N LEU A 85 -5.61 -17.44 3.73
CA LEU A 85 -6.30 -18.70 3.44
C LEU A 85 -5.32 -19.84 3.10
N ILE A 86 -4.16 -19.51 2.54
CA ILE A 86 -3.16 -20.50 2.08
C ILE A 86 -2.09 -20.74 3.14
N VAL A 87 -1.71 -19.70 3.89
CA VAL A 87 -0.61 -19.69 4.86
C VAL A 87 -1.14 -19.27 6.22
N SER A 88 -0.74 -20.01 7.27
CA SER A 88 -1.03 -19.61 8.65
C SER A 88 -0.31 -18.32 8.99
N VAL A 89 -1.04 -17.21 9.12
CA VAL A 89 -0.51 -15.91 9.54
C VAL A 89 -0.64 -15.79 11.06
N PRO A 90 0.46 -15.85 11.83
CA PRO A 90 0.39 -15.65 13.27
C PRO A 90 -0.02 -14.21 13.60
N LEU A 91 -1.02 -14.05 14.46
CA LEU A 91 -1.45 -12.75 14.98
C LEU A 91 -0.47 -12.23 16.04
N GLY A 92 0.75 -11.92 15.62
CA GLY A 92 1.74 -11.24 16.44
C GLY A 92 1.34 -9.79 16.73
N GLY A 93 2.00 -9.16 17.71
CA GLY A 93 1.70 -7.79 18.12
C GLY A 93 1.76 -6.76 16.98
N TYR A 94 2.68 -6.94 16.02
CA TYR A 94 2.76 -6.07 14.84
C TYR A 94 1.56 -6.19 13.91
N VAL A 95 1.14 -7.42 13.59
CA VAL A 95 -0.01 -7.66 12.71
C VAL A 95 -1.27 -7.10 13.36
N LEU A 96 -1.44 -7.33 14.67
CA LEU A 96 -2.57 -6.78 15.42
C LEU A 96 -2.56 -5.25 15.42
N PHE A 97 -1.39 -4.64 15.68
CA PHE A 97 -1.21 -3.19 15.63
C PHE A 97 -1.59 -2.62 14.25
N GLN A 98 -1.13 -3.25 13.16
CA GLN A 98 -1.46 -2.82 11.80
C GLN A 98 -2.97 -2.93 11.52
N LEU A 99 -3.62 -4.02 11.94
CA LEU A 99 -5.07 -4.17 11.78
C LEU A 99 -5.84 -3.08 12.54
N VAL A 100 -5.42 -2.76 13.77
CA VAL A 100 -6.02 -1.67 14.56
C VAL A 100 -5.75 -0.31 13.91
N ALA A 101 -4.54 -0.07 13.41
CA ALA A 101 -4.18 1.18 12.73
C ALA A 101 -5.01 1.41 11.47
N VAL A 102 -5.24 0.35 10.67
CA VAL A 102 -6.14 0.39 9.51
C VAL A 102 -7.58 0.64 9.92
N ALA A 103 -8.08 -0.02 10.96
CA ALA A 103 -9.44 0.23 11.44
C ALA A 103 -9.62 1.67 11.94
N ALA A 104 -8.62 2.21 12.66
CA ALA A 104 -8.61 3.58 13.15
C ALA A 104 -8.54 4.60 12.00
N SER A 105 -7.73 4.34 10.96
CA SER A 105 -7.65 5.24 9.81
C SER A 105 -8.98 5.32 9.05
N LEU A 106 -9.66 4.18 8.84
CA LEU A 106 -11.00 4.16 8.24
C LEU A 106 -12.03 4.91 9.09
N TRP A 107 -11.97 4.75 10.42
CA TRP A 107 -12.83 5.50 11.33
C TRP A 107 -12.64 7.02 11.20
N ILE A 108 -11.38 7.48 11.21
CA ILE A 108 -11.06 8.91 11.06
C ILE A 108 -11.55 9.44 9.70
N VAL A 109 -11.35 8.68 8.63
CA VAL A 109 -11.82 9.06 7.29
C VAL A 109 -13.34 9.21 7.27
N LYS A 110 -14.08 8.26 7.86
CA LYS A 110 -15.55 8.34 7.99
C LYS A 110 -15.99 9.61 8.71
N GLU A 111 -15.39 9.92 9.86
CA GLU A 111 -15.74 11.13 10.63
C GLU A 111 -15.40 12.42 9.88
N ALA A 112 -14.29 12.44 9.13
CA ALA A 112 -13.91 13.58 8.31
C ALA A 112 -14.89 13.84 7.17
N ILE A 113 -15.38 12.79 6.49
CA ILE A 113 -16.38 12.92 5.43
C ILE A 113 -17.70 13.43 6.00
N TRP A 114 -18.16 12.85 7.12
CA TRP A 114 -19.41 13.25 7.77
C TRP A 114 -19.42 14.73 8.15
N THR A 115 -18.29 15.27 8.61
CA THR A 115 -18.15 16.68 9.00
C THR A 115 -18.26 17.65 7.82
N MET A 116 -18.01 17.20 6.58
CA MET A 116 -18.16 18.06 5.39
C MET A 116 -19.60 18.12 4.86
N GLU A 117 -20.45 17.18 5.25
CA GLU A 117 -21.84 17.07 4.79
C GLU A 117 -22.84 17.77 5.73
N SER A 118 -22.41 18.11 6.96
CA SER A 118 -23.16 18.86 7.99
C SER A 118 -22.93 20.36 7.94
#